data_AF-A0A8H5XI08-F1
#
_entry.id   AF-A0A8H5XI08-F1
#
_cell.length_a   1.000
_cell.length_b   1.000
_cell.length_c   1.000
_cell.angle_alpha   90.00
_cell.angle_beta   90.00
_cell.angle_gamma   90.00
#
_symmetry.space_group_name_H-M   'P 1'
#
loop_
_entity.id
_entity.type
_entity.pdbx_description
1 polymer ?
#
loop_
_entity_poly.entity_id
_entity_poly.type
_entity_poly.pdbx_seq_one_letter_code
_entity_poly.pdbx_strand_id
1 'polypeptide(L)'
;MARFVLNSLLFLGCALASPVQERKVDCTGTNAISMHCRSNEVPYTRDFFYIGGRSAKGTSGTITVDQIYVEKLTPTKQWTQKHPLVFFHGGGLSGSTWLNTPDNRQGWASYFTKRGYVVYLVDNNAIGRSAENAIASFPMVAGSATETVMKFFTSPEDYETYPQAKLHTQWPGTGADGDPVYDQFKKSLIPLTTNFVGQENALRAGGCELLSLLGEKAFLISHSLGSRNPLLLSNDCPEYIAGSINLEAATSPFWSYAEGLGGYAGSPWGLTNTPVTYNPPVSDPSELESESVGEETLAHRNCYLQVEPARKLPQINKVPYLLLTGEASVHITYDHCVIDFLKQAGGKPEWIKLAEWGIKGNGHFLHVEKNNMQIAGLVDAWIQKKSFNGTKSA
;
A
#
# COMPACT_ATOMS: atom_id res chain seq x y z
N MET A 1 -36.52 59.03 68.58
CA MET A 1 -36.01 57.66 68.36
C MET A 1 -36.65 57.12 67.09
N ALA A 2 -35.84 56.89 66.06
CA ALA A 2 -36.28 56.62 64.69
C ALA A 2 -36.79 55.18 64.52
N ARG A 3 -37.91 55.02 63.81
CA ARG A 3 -38.45 53.73 63.34
C ARG A 3 -37.79 53.39 62.00
N PHE A 4 -37.13 52.24 61.93
CA PHE A 4 -36.69 51.63 60.67
C PHE A 4 -37.87 50.88 60.03
N VAL A 5 -38.22 51.23 58.80
CA VAL A 5 -39.11 50.45 57.93
C VAL A 5 -38.26 49.87 56.81
N LEU A 6 -38.24 48.54 56.71
CA LEU A 6 -37.51 47.76 55.72
C LEU A 6 -38.34 47.73 54.42
N ASN A 7 -37.82 48.31 53.33
CA ASN A 7 -38.40 48.15 51.99
C ASN A 7 -37.62 47.07 51.24
N SER A 8 -38.23 45.91 51.03
CA SER A 8 -37.71 44.83 50.20
C SER A 8 -38.15 45.04 48.75
N LEU A 9 -37.23 45.45 47.87
CA LEU A 9 -37.41 45.44 46.42
C LEU A 9 -36.91 44.11 45.85
N LEU A 10 -37.84 43.22 45.48
CA LEU A 10 -37.55 42.04 44.68
C LEU A 10 -37.33 42.46 43.22
N PHE A 11 -36.10 42.41 42.74
CA PHE A 11 -35.79 42.44 41.31
C PHE A 11 -35.97 41.04 40.72
N LEU A 12 -37.07 40.81 40.00
CA LEU A 12 -37.19 39.66 39.09
C LEU A 12 -36.35 39.95 37.84
N GLY A 13 -35.09 39.50 37.84
CA GLY A 13 -34.27 39.48 36.64
C GLY A 13 -34.73 38.37 35.71
N CYS A 14 -35.48 38.71 34.66
CA CYS A 14 -35.68 37.82 33.50
C CYS A 14 -34.35 37.68 32.77
N ALA A 15 -33.59 36.62 33.07
CA ALA A 15 -32.48 36.19 32.23
C ALA A 15 -33.08 35.66 30.91
N LEU A 16 -33.04 36.49 29.86
CA LEU A 16 -33.26 36.05 28.49
C LEU A 16 -32.11 35.08 28.16
N ALA A 17 -32.40 33.78 28.17
CA ALA A 17 -31.51 32.78 27.62
C ALA A 17 -31.26 33.18 26.15
N SER A 18 -30.01 33.53 25.84
CA SER A 18 -29.60 33.73 24.46
C SER A 18 -29.83 32.41 23.72
N PRO A 19 -30.37 32.43 22.49
CA PRO A 19 -30.57 31.20 21.74
C PRO A 19 -29.20 30.53 21.60
N VAL A 20 -29.10 29.29 22.07
CA VAL A 20 -27.92 28.46 21.81
C VAL A 20 -27.86 28.32 20.29
N GLN A 21 -26.95 29.07 19.68
CA GLN A 21 -26.71 29.01 18.26
C GLN A 21 -26.20 27.59 18.00
N GLU A 22 -27.04 26.74 17.38
CA GLU A 22 -26.63 25.40 16.95
C GLU A 22 -25.36 25.57 16.10
N ARG A 23 -24.21 25.19 16.68
CA ARG A 23 -22.96 25.11 15.91
C ARG A 23 -23.22 24.13 14.79
N LYS A 24 -23.24 24.61 13.54
CA LYS A 24 -23.14 23.72 12.38
C LYS A 24 -21.90 22.86 12.58
N VAL A 25 -22.12 21.55 12.66
CA VAL A 25 -21.03 20.57 12.78
C VAL A 25 -20.31 20.53 11.43
N ASP A 26 -19.02 20.87 11.42
CA ASP A 26 -18.18 20.67 10.25
C ASP A 26 -17.82 19.19 10.13
N CYS A 27 -18.26 18.57 9.04
CA CYS A 27 -18.01 17.17 8.72
C CYS A 27 -17.17 17.03 7.45
N THR A 28 -16.19 17.92 7.26
CA THR A 28 -15.21 17.87 6.18
C THR A 28 -13.82 17.49 6.69
N GLY A 29 -13.00 16.90 5.82
CA GLY A 29 -11.64 16.47 6.19
C GLY A 29 -11.61 15.58 7.43
N THR A 30 -10.65 15.79 8.31
CA THR A 30 -10.51 15.06 9.57
C THR A 30 -11.62 15.34 10.59
N ASN A 31 -12.30 16.49 10.51
CA ASN A 31 -13.42 16.82 11.41
C ASN A 31 -14.60 15.85 11.25
N ALA A 32 -14.71 15.22 10.08
CA ALA A 32 -15.73 14.23 9.76
C ALA A 32 -15.64 12.93 10.60
N ILE A 33 -14.56 12.71 11.37
CA ILE A 33 -14.45 11.60 12.34
C ILE A 33 -15.25 11.85 13.62
N SER A 34 -15.67 13.09 13.87
CA SER A 34 -16.51 13.45 15.02
C SER A 34 -17.73 12.51 15.15
N MET A 35 -18.08 12.12 16.38
CA MET A 35 -19.28 11.29 16.64
C MET A 35 -20.59 11.97 16.22
N HIS A 36 -20.55 13.28 15.95
CA HIS A 36 -21.68 14.06 15.43
C HIS A 36 -21.75 14.06 13.90
N CYS A 37 -20.77 13.46 13.22
CA CYS A 37 -20.73 13.29 11.79
C CYS A 37 -21.11 11.86 11.41
N ARG A 38 -21.75 11.71 10.25
CA ARG A 38 -22.06 10.41 9.70
C ARG A 38 -20.82 9.84 9.00
N SER A 39 -20.49 8.58 9.28
CA SER A 39 -19.39 7.88 8.59
C SER A 39 -19.70 7.65 7.10
N ASN A 40 -18.67 7.82 6.27
CA ASN A 40 -18.67 7.46 4.84
C ASN A 40 -18.26 5.99 4.60
N GLU A 41 -17.81 5.29 5.64
CA GLU A 41 -17.39 3.90 5.56
C GLU A 41 -18.59 2.93 5.51
N VAL A 42 -18.33 1.68 5.11
CA VAL A 42 -19.38 0.65 5.02
C VAL A 42 -19.40 -0.29 6.23
N PRO A 43 -20.57 -0.80 6.66
CA PRO A 43 -20.64 -1.79 7.72
C PRO A 43 -20.00 -3.14 7.33
N TYR A 44 -19.12 -3.67 8.18
CA TYR A 44 -18.49 -4.98 8.05
C TYR A 44 -18.34 -5.68 9.41
N THR A 45 -18.21 -7.00 9.39
CA THR A 45 -17.71 -7.77 10.54
C THR A 45 -16.19 -7.84 10.47
N ARG A 46 -15.51 -7.63 11.60
CA ARG A 46 -14.05 -7.64 11.70
C ARG A 46 -13.57 -8.84 12.51
N ASP A 47 -12.69 -9.62 11.91
CA ASP A 47 -11.86 -10.62 12.58
C ASP A 47 -10.38 -10.22 12.46
N PHE A 48 -9.51 -10.79 13.29
CA PHE A 48 -8.07 -10.67 13.10
C PHE A 48 -7.35 -11.93 13.57
N PHE A 49 -6.17 -12.18 13.01
CA PHE A 49 -5.28 -13.26 13.40
C PHE A 49 -3.83 -12.92 13.06
N TYR A 50 -2.90 -13.76 13.52
CA TYR A 50 -1.50 -13.70 13.14
C TYR A 50 -1.14 -14.96 12.37
N ILE A 51 -0.23 -14.84 11.41
CA ILE A 51 0.38 -15.94 10.66
C ILE A 51 1.89 -15.91 10.82
N GLY A 52 2.52 -17.06 10.56
CA GLY A 52 3.95 -17.24 10.75
C GLY A 52 4.35 -17.03 12.20
N GLY A 53 5.51 -16.40 12.40
CA GLY A 53 6.13 -16.27 13.70
C GLY A 53 6.97 -17.49 14.07
N ARG A 54 8.11 -17.24 14.72
CA ARG A 54 9.00 -18.28 15.22
C ARG A 54 9.49 -17.97 16.62
N SER A 55 9.90 -19.01 17.32
CA SER A 55 10.60 -18.87 18.60
C SER A 55 12.01 -18.31 18.39
N ALA A 56 12.39 -17.32 19.19
CA ALA A 56 13.74 -16.79 19.31
C ALA A 56 14.15 -16.69 20.78
N LYS A 57 15.45 -16.71 21.07
CA LYS A 57 15.96 -16.50 22.43
C LYS A 57 16.08 -15.00 22.71
N GLY A 58 15.27 -14.51 23.63
CA GLY A 58 15.40 -13.18 24.24
C GLY A 58 16.19 -13.23 25.55
N THR A 59 16.44 -12.06 26.12
CA THR A 59 17.19 -11.91 27.38
C THR A 59 16.47 -12.51 28.59
N SER A 60 15.13 -12.49 28.59
CA SER A 60 14.28 -13.00 29.68
C SER A 60 13.69 -14.39 29.42
N GLY A 61 13.94 -14.99 28.24
CA GLY A 61 13.35 -16.27 27.86
C GLY A 61 13.10 -16.40 26.36
N THR A 62 12.38 -17.44 25.96
CA THR A 62 11.95 -17.61 24.57
C THR A 62 10.85 -16.58 24.24
N ILE A 63 11.02 -15.85 23.14
CA ILE A 63 10.06 -14.86 22.61
C ILE A 63 9.58 -15.28 21.22
N THR A 64 8.45 -14.74 20.77
CA THR A 64 7.98 -14.85 19.38
C THR A 64 8.41 -13.63 18.59
N VAL A 65 8.93 -13.87 17.38
CA VAL A 65 9.37 -12.87 16.39
C VAL A 65 8.84 -13.27 15.02
N ASP A 66 8.98 -12.39 14.02
CA ASP A 66 8.64 -12.67 12.62
C ASP A 66 7.14 -12.93 12.33
N GLN A 67 6.23 -12.64 13.28
CA GLN A 67 4.79 -12.79 13.08
C GLN A 67 4.20 -11.67 12.20
N ILE A 68 3.13 -12.00 11.47
CA ILE A 68 2.44 -11.08 10.56
C ILE A 68 0.97 -10.98 10.97
N TYR A 69 0.51 -9.78 11.23
CA TYR A 69 -0.87 -9.44 11.55
C TYR A 69 -1.73 -9.36 10.28
N VAL A 70 -2.93 -9.94 10.36
CA VAL A 70 -3.94 -9.91 9.31
C VAL A 70 -5.29 -9.51 9.89
N GLU A 71 -5.89 -8.46 9.34
CA GLU A 71 -7.26 -8.02 9.65
C GLU A 71 -8.20 -8.44 8.53
N LYS A 72 -9.29 -9.13 8.86
CA LYS A 72 -10.30 -9.59 7.90
C LYS A 72 -11.56 -8.74 8.04
N LEU A 73 -12.02 -8.18 6.91
CA LEU A 73 -13.25 -7.41 6.80
C LEU A 73 -14.26 -8.17 5.94
N THR A 74 -15.37 -8.56 6.56
CA THR A 74 -16.45 -9.33 5.90
C THR A 74 -17.67 -8.44 5.70
N PRO A 75 -18.21 -8.30 4.47
CA PRO A 75 -19.44 -7.53 4.25
C PRO A 75 -20.61 -8.08 5.06
N THR A 76 -21.40 -7.21 5.72
CA THR A 76 -22.52 -7.66 6.59
C THR A 76 -23.77 -8.12 5.85
N LYS A 77 -23.98 -7.67 4.60
CA LYS A 77 -25.21 -7.95 3.85
C LYS A 77 -25.04 -9.07 2.83
N GLN A 78 -23.97 -9.04 2.05
CA GLN A 78 -23.74 -9.98 0.94
C GLN A 78 -22.23 -10.12 0.67
N TRP A 79 -21.70 -11.34 0.74
CA TRP A 79 -20.41 -11.71 0.16
C TRP A 79 -20.70 -12.47 -1.14
N THR A 80 -20.56 -11.80 -2.27
CA THR A 80 -20.92 -12.31 -3.61
C THR A 80 -19.70 -12.62 -4.48
N GLN A 81 -18.54 -12.05 -4.14
CA GLN A 81 -17.32 -12.22 -4.91
C GLN A 81 -16.60 -13.50 -4.51
N LYS A 82 -16.39 -14.42 -5.45
CA LYS A 82 -15.73 -15.70 -5.17
C LYS A 82 -14.33 -15.52 -4.56
N HIS A 83 -13.53 -14.64 -5.15
CA HIS A 83 -12.13 -14.46 -4.79
C HIS A 83 -11.98 -13.37 -3.72
N PRO A 84 -11.35 -13.67 -2.57
CA PRO A 84 -11.00 -12.64 -1.59
C PRO A 84 -9.85 -11.76 -2.10
N LEU A 85 -9.71 -10.59 -1.47
CA LEU A 85 -8.63 -9.64 -1.75
C LEU A 85 -7.69 -9.55 -0.55
N VAL A 86 -6.39 -9.66 -0.79
CA VAL A 86 -5.36 -9.48 0.24
C VAL A 86 -4.53 -8.24 -0.09
N PHE A 87 -4.47 -7.30 0.84
CA PHE A 87 -3.85 -5.99 0.67
C PHE A 87 -2.51 -5.91 1.43
N PHE A 88 -1.46 -5.53 0.73
CA PHE A 88 -0.11 -5.33 1.26
C PHE A 88 0.32 -3.88 1.13
N HIS A 89 0.48 -3.18 2.25
CA HIS A 89 0.88 -1.77 2.26
C HIS A 89 2.33 -1.56 1.79
N GLY A 90 2.62 -0.32 1.39
CA GLY A 90 3.95 0.14 0.99
C GLY A 90 4.88 0.49 2.16
N GLY A 91 6.01 1.11 1.82
CA GLY A 91 6.99 1.51 2.81
C GLY A 91 6.51 2.66 3.70
N GLY A 92 6.82 2.57 4.99
CA GLY A 92 6.56 3.64 5.95
C GLY A 92 5.11 3.78 6.34
N LEU A 93 4.25 2.81 6.02
CA LEU A 93 2.82 2.78 6.33
C LEU A 93 2.45 1.43 6.93
N SER A 94 1.21 1.27 7.37
CA SER A 94 0.62 -0.03 7.73
C SER A 94 -0.64 -0.32 6.90
N GLY A 95 -1.33 -1.42 7.19
CA GLY A 95 -2.60 -1.77 6.58
C GLY A 95 -3.69 -0.70 6.72
N SER A 96 -3.52 0.27 7.64
CA SER A 96 -4.43 1.43 7.75
C SER A 96 -4.46 2.29 6.49
N THR A 97 -3.46 2.22 5.60
CA THR A 97 -3.45 2.97 4.33
C THR A 97 -4.63 2.61 3.41
N TRP A 98 -5.26 1.45 3.61
CA TRP A 98 -6.38 0.96 2.80
C TRP A 98 -7.75 1.38 3.35
N LEU A 99 -7.78 1.89 4.58
CA LEU A 99 -8.97 2.44 5.24
C LEU A 99 -9.28 3.84 4.71
N ASN A 100 -10.15 4.59 5.39
CA ASN A 100 -10.51 5.95 4.99
C ASN A 100 -9.26 6.82 4.71
N THR A 101 -9.37 7.70 3.73
CA THR A 101 -8.28 8.59 3.34
C THR A 101 -8.00 9.62 4.47
N PRO A 102 -6.84 10.31 4.44
CA PRO A 102 -6.50 11.35 5.42
C PRO A 102 -7.51 12.50 5.48
N ASP A 103 -8.23 12.78 4.38
CA ASP A 103 -9.35 13.72 4.31
C ASP A 103 -10.73 13.07 4.57
N ASN A 104 -10.76 11.85 5.11
CA ASN A 104 -11.94 11.07 5.48
C ASN A 104 -12.92 10.73 4.34
N ARG A 105 -12.42 10.65 3.10
CA ARG A 105 -13.14 9.96 2.02
C ARG A 105 -13.02 8.46 2.20
N GLN A 106 -13.90 7.74 1.52
CA GLN A 106 -13.94 6.29 1.54
C GLN A 106 -12.61 5.69 1.04
N GLY A 107 -12.10 4.71 1.78
CA GLY A 107 -10.93 3.92 1.42
C GLY A 107 -11.22 2.77 0.45
N TRP A 108 -10.15 2.11 -0.03
CA TRP A 108 -10.27 0.93 -0.89
C TRP A 108 -10.88 -0.26 -0.14
N ALA A 109 -10.60 -0.43 1.16
CA ALA A 109 -11.23 -1.46 1.99
C ALA A 109 -12.76 -1.36 1.90
N SER A 110 -13.31 -0.18 2.18
CA SER A 110 -14.75 0.06 2.04
C SER A 110 -15.25 -0.07 0.60
N TYR A 111 -14.48 0.39 -0.40
CA TYR A 111 -14.87 0.25 -1.82
C TYR A 111 -15.13 -1.21 -2.18
N PHE A 112 -14.18 -2.10 -1.88
CA PHE A 112 -14.27 -3.51 -2.24
C PHE A 112 -15.25 -4.27 -1.34
N THR A 113 -15.29 -4.01 -0.03
CA THR A 113 -16.29 -4.62 0.86
C THR A 113 -17.71 -4.27 0.43
N LYS A 114 -17.97 -3.04 -0.02
CA LYS A 114 -19.29 -2.64 -0.57
C LYS A 114 -19.70 -3.43 -1.80
N ARG A 115 -18.73 -3.93 -2.57
CA ARG A 115 -18.94 -4.73 -3.81
C ARG A 115 -18.98 -6.23 -3.55
N GLY A 116 -19.02 -6.62 -2.28
CA GLY A 116 -19.18 -8.00 -1.85
C GLY A 116 -17.88 -8.77 -1.79
N TYR A 117 -16.71 -8.12 -1.72
CA TYR A 117 -15.43 -8.79 -1.46
C TYR A 117 -15.21 -8.99 0.04
N VAL A 118 -14.66 -10.15 0.42
CA VAL A 118 -13.95 -10.30 1.70
C VAL A 118 -12.54 -9.76 1.51
N VAL A 119 -12.16 -8.85 2.40
CA VAL A 119 -10.90 -8.10 2.33
C VAL A 119 -10.01 -8.49 3.50
N TYR A 120 -8.74 -8.75 3.23
CA TYR A 120 -7.70 -9.01 4.22
C TYR A 120 -6.66 -7.90 4.14
N LEU A 121 -6.44 -7.18 5.24
CA LEU A 121 -5.43 -6.14 5.35
C LEU A 121 -4.24 -6.70 6.12
N VAL A 122 -3.06 -6.69 5.49
CA VAL A 122 -1.83 -7.22 6.08
C VAL A 122 -0.97 -6.07 6.57
N ASP A 123 -0.49 -6.15 7.81
CA ASP A 123 0.66 -5.37 8.25
C ASP A 123 1.92 -6.21 8.00
N ASN A 124 2.82 -5.73 7.14
CA ASN A 124 4.06 -6.45 6.81
C ASN A 124 4.87 -6.73 8.09
N ASN A 125 5.70 -7.79 8.08
CA ASN A 125 6.54 -8.11 9.23
C ASN A 125 7.35 -6.88 9.71
N ALA A 126 7.44 -6.73 11.03
CA ALA A 126 8.06 -5.64 11.78
C ALA A 126 7.39 -4.26 11.63
N ILE A 127 6.19 -4.19 11.05
CA ILE A 127 5.45 -2.96 10.82
C ILE A 127 4.09 -3.00 11.53
N GLY A 128 3.67 -1.87 12.09
CA GLY A 128 2.35 -1.73 12.70
C GLY A 128 2.08 -2.75 13.80
N ARG A 129 1.05 -3.58 13.63
CA ARG A 129 0.65 -4.62 14.57
C ARG A 129 1.51 -5.90 14.46
N SER A 130 2.32 -6.02 13.42
CA SER A 130 3.31 -7.09 13.23
C SER A 130 4.65 -6.77 13.91
N ALA A 131 4.59 -6.26 15.14
CA ALA A 131 5.76 -5.68 15.81
C ALA A 131 6.90 -6.67 16.00
N GLU A 132 8.14 -6.20 15.81
CA GLU A 132 9.35 -7.00 16.00
C GLU A 132 9.77 -7.04 17.46
N ASN A 133 10.17 -8.22 17.94
CA ASN A 133 10.50 -8.48 19.35
C ASN A 133 11.99 -8.82 19.56
N ALA A 134 12.73 -9.19 18.50
CA ALA A 134 14.18 -9.33 18.49
C ALA A 134 14.86 -8.03 18.02
N ILE A 135 14.64 -6.97 18.78
CA ILE A 135 15.09 -5.60 18.49
C ILE A 135 16.61 -5.53 18.24
N ALA A 136 17.40 -6.36 18.92
CA ALA A 136 18.86 -6.37 18.78
C ALA A 136 19.36 -6.88 17.41
N SER A 137 18.59 -7.75 16.75
CA SER A 137 18.98 -8.38 15.47
C SER A 137 18.15 -7.88 14.28
N PHE A 138 17.26 -6.91 14.50
CA PHE A 138 16.36 -6.41 13.47
C PHE A 138 16.40 -4.87 13.44
N PRO A 139 17.30 -4.29 12.64
CA PRO A 139 17.45 -2.85 12.57
C PRO A 139 16.22 -2.20 11.94
N MET A 140 15.58 -1.31 12.71
CA MET A 140 14.58 -0.37 12.23
C MET A 140 15.26 0.98 11.97
N VAL A 141 14.90 1.62 10.87
CA VAL A 141 15.27 3.00 10.54
C VAL A 141 14.07 3.92 10.74
N ALA A 142 14.36 5.19 10.97
CA ALA A 142 13.33 6.22 10.98
C ALA A 142 12.49 6.13 9.70
N GLY A 143 11.20 6.45 9.82
CA GLY A 143 10.31 6.55 8.66
C GLY A 143 10.79 7.61 7.66
N SER A 144 10.11 7.69 6.53
CA SER A 144 10.44 8.67 5.48
C SER A 144 10.40 10.10 6.01
N ALA A 145 11.44 10.89 5.70
CA ALA A 145 11.48 12.30 6.02
C ALA A 145 10.33 13.05 5.33
N THR A 146 9.75 14.04 6.00
CA THR A 146 8.64 14.86 5.47
C THR A 146 9.00 15.47 4.13
N GLU A 147 10.22 15.97 3.96
CA GLU A 147 10.72 16.56 2.72
C GLU A 147 10.76 15.53 1.58
N THR A 148 11.19 14.30 1.85
CA THR A 148 11.18 13.21 0.87
C THR A 148 9.75 12.86 0.46
N VAL A 149 8.82 12.81 1.43
CA VAL A 149 7.42 12.47 1.18
C VAL A 149 6.74 13.54 0.32
N MET A 150 6.92 14.82 0.63
CA MET A 150 6.43 15.92 -0.20
C MET A 150 7.02 15.86 -1.61
N LYS A 151 8.35 15.79 -1.70
CA LYS A 151 9.11 15.85 -2.95
C LYS A 151 8.76 14.77 -3.96
N PHE A 152 8.46 13.55 -3.51
CA PHE A 152 8.25 12.42 -4.42
C PHE A 152 6.81 11.91 -4.46
N PHE A 153 5.99 12.21 -3.45
CA PHE A 153 4.71 11.52 -3.28
C PHE A 153 3.50 12.43 -3.11
N THR A 154 3.58 13.49 -2.30
CA THR A 154 2.39 14.27 -1.91
C THR A 154 2.30 15.66 -2.53
N SER A 155 3.41 16.29 -2.87
CA SER A 155 3.47 17.53 -3.65
C SER A 155 4.66 17.59 -4.64
N PRO A 156 4.93 16.51 -5.41
CA PRO A 156 6.10 16.44 -6.30
C PRO A 156 6.14 17.57 -7.35
N GLU A 157 5.00 18.15 -7.72
CA GLU A 157 4.88 19.28 -8.63
C GLU A 157 5.68 20.52 -8.18
N ASP A 158 5.94 20.67 -6.88
CA ASP A 158 6.65 21.82 -6.31
C ASP A 158 8.18 21.68 -6.37
N TYR A 159 8.71 20.51 -6.78
CA TYR A 159 10.14 20.20 -6.67
C TYR A 159 10.85 19.93 -8.00
N GLU A 160 10.12 19.70 -9.09
CA GLU A 160 10.66 19.48 -10.44
C GLU A 160 11.79 18.43 -10.54
N THR A 161 11.78 17.41 -9.68
CA THR A 161 12.85 16.38 -9.63
C THR A 161 12.86 15.46 -10.85
N TYR A 162 11.73 15.36 -11.55
CA TYR A 162 11.56 14.70 -12.84
C TYR A 162 10.47 15.41 -13.65
N PRO A 163 10.54 15.42 -15.00
CA PRO A 163 9.66 16.25 -15.83
C PRO A 163 8.16 16.01 -15.67
N GLN A 164 7.76 14.79 -15.30
CA GLN A 164 6.37 14.40 -15.13
C GLN A 164 5.77 14.85 -13.80
N ALA A 165 6.58 15.22 -12.80
CA ALA A 165 6.13 15.63 -11.48
C ALA A 165 5.08 16.77 -11.54
N LYS A 166 5.27 17.72 -12.46
CA LYS A 166 4.35 18.85 -12.72
C LYS A 166 2.93 18.46 -13.13
N LEU A 167 2.71 17.19 -13.50
CA LEU A 167 1.38 16.70 -13.87
C LEU A 167 0.53 16.37 -12.64
N HIS A 168 1.12 16.37 -11.44
CA HIS A 168 0.43 15.96 -10.23
C HIS A 168 -0.66 16.96 -9.85
N THR A 169 -1.89 16.47 -9.71
CA THR A 169 -3.04 17.29 -9.37
C THR A 169 -4.04 16.59 -8.46
N GLN A 170 -3.82 15.32 -8.13
CA GLN A 170 -4.83 14.47 -7.48
C GLN A 170 -4.68 14.37 -5.96
N TRP A 171 -3.64 14.94 -5.35
CA TRP A 171 -3.59 15.01 -3.90
C TRP A 171 -4.75 15.84 -3.30
N PRO A 172 -5.38 15.37 -2.20
CA PRO A 172 -6.36 16.16 -1.46
C PRO A 172 -5.67 17.20 -0.57
N GLY A 173 -5.93 18.48 -0.82
CA GLY A 173 -5.22 19.58 -0.15
C GLY A 173 -3.94 19.97 -0.90
N THR A 174 -2.99 20.62 -0.22
CA THR A 174 -1.72 21.04 -0.84
C THR A 174 -0.66 19.94 -0.86
N GLY A 175 -0.79 18.90 -0.03
CA GLY A 175 0.23 17.86 0.08
C GLY A 175 1.50 18.28 0.80
N ALA A 176 1.48 19.45 1.44
CA ALA A 176 2.62 20.03 2.14
C ALA A 176 2.29 20.40 3.60
N ASP A 177 3.34 20.68 4.40
CA ASP A 177 3.20 21.04 5.81
C ASP A 177 2.23 22.22 6.04
N GLY A 178 1.41 22.10 7.08
CA GLY A 178 0.40 23.09 7.44
C GLY A 178 -0.96 22.90 6.75
N ASP A 179 -1.05 22.04 5.74
CA ASP A 179 -2.32 21.55 5.23
C ASP A 179 -2.87 20.43 6.14
N PRO A 180 -4.14 20.52 6.61
CA PRO A 180 -4.69 19.55 7.55
C PRO A 180 -4.74 18.11 7.03
N VAL A 181 -4.82 17.91 5.71
CA VAL A 181 -4.87 16.58 5.09
C VAL A 181 -3.47 15.96 5.09
N TYR A 182 -2.46 16.73 4.67
CA TYR A 182 -1.07 16.27 4.74
C TYR A 182 -0.59 16.06 6.19
N ASP A 183 -0.93 16.99 7.10
CA ASP A 183 -0.60 16.87 8.52
C ASP A 183 -1.23 15.63 9.16
N GLN A 184 -2.39 15.19 8.66
CA GLN A 184 -2.98 13.92 9.07
C GLN A 184 -2.28 12.73 8.42
N PHE A 185 -1.98 12.80 7.13
CA PHE A 185 -1.29 11.75 6.40
C PHE A 185 0.08 11.44 7.01
N LYS A 186 0.91 12.47 7.27
CA LYS A 186 2.28 12.29 7.76
C LYS A 186 2.34 11.62 9.14
N LYS A 187 1.26 11.68 9.94
CA LYS A 187 1.14 10.94 11.22
C LYS A 187 1.00 9.43 11.03
N SER A 188 0.63 8.98 9.84
CA SER A 188 0.61 7.55 9.50
C SER A 188 1.97 6.99 9.10
N LEU A 189 2.98 7.88 8.93
CA LEU A 189 4.34 7.48 8.61
C LEU A 189 5.00 6.82 9.83
N ILE A 190 5.47 5.59 9.65
CA ILE A 190 6.07 4.77 10.71
C ILE A 190 7.46 4.25 10.32
N PRO A 191 8.29 3.83 11.30
CA PRO A 191 9.60 3.24 11.03
C PRO A 191 9.57 2.08 10.04
N LEU A 192 10.69 1.90 9.34
CA LEU A 192 10.90 0.88 8.31
C LEU A 192 12.04 -0.05 8.71
N THR A 193 12.09 -1.26 8.15
CA THR A 193 13.26 -2.13 8.27
C THR A 193 14.22 -1.91 7.10
N THR A 194 15.52 -2.04 7.34
CA THR A 194 16.52 -2.20 6.27
C THR A 194 16.86 -3.68 6.01
N ASN A 195 16.40 -4.58 6.88
CA ASN A 195 16.61 -6.01 6.72
C ASN A 195 15.52 -6.64 5.84
N PHE A 196 15.57 -6.34 4.54
CA PHE A 196 14.60 -6.90 3.60
C PHE A 196 14.68 -8.43 3.50
N VAL A 197 15.87 -9.03 3.63
CA VAL A 197 16.01 -10.51 3.66
C VAL A 197 15.22 -11.11 4.83
N GLY A 198 15.33 -10.53 6.03
CA GLY A 198 14.57 -10.95 7.20
C GLY A 198 13.06 -10.81 6.99
N GLN A 199 12.62 -9.65 6.47
CA GLN A 199 11.20 -9.41 6.20
C GLN A 199 10.62 -10.35 5.15
N GLU A 200 11.36 -10.61 4.06
CA GLU A 200 10.94 -11.58 3.03
C GLU A 200 10.85 -13.00 3.60
N ASN A 201 11.84 -13.42 4.41
CA ASN A 201 11.80 -14.75 5.05
C ASN A 201 10.65 -14.88 6.05
N ALA A 202 10.33 -13.83 6.82
CA ALA A 202 9.18 -13.81 7.71
C ALA A 202 7.86 -14.00 6.94
N LEU A 203 7.71 -13.31 5.80
CA LEU A 203 6.56 -13.54 4.91
C LEU A 203 6.52 -14.98 4.42
N ARG A 204 7.62 -15.53 3.90
CA ARG A 204 7.65 -16.90 3.38
C ARG A 204 7.28 -17.95 4.43
N ALA A 205 7.58 -17.69 5.70
CA ALA A 205 7.26 -18.60 6.80
C ALA A 205 5.74 -18.74 7.08
N GLY A 206 4.93 -17.73 6.76
CA GLY A 206 3.48 -17.73 7.06
C GLY A 206 2.55 -17.36 5.89
N GLY A 207 3.09 -16.87 4.78
CA GLY A 207 2.30 -16.30 3.70
C GLY A 207 1.49 -17.35 2.92
N CYS A 208 2.07 -18.52 2.67
CA CYS A 208 1.31 -19.62 2.06
C CYS A 208 0.29 -20.22 3.03
N GLU A 209 0.57 -20.22 4.34
CA GLU A 209 -0.42 -20.55 5.37
C GLU A 209 -1.62 -19.58 5.29
N LEU A 210 -1.37 -18.26 5.28
CA LEU A 210 -2.42 -17.26 5.10
C LEU A 210 -3.27 -17.57 3.87
N LEU A 211 -2.65 -17.76 2.70
CA LEU A 211 -3.39 -18.01 1.47
C LEU A 211 -4.20 -19.32 1.51
N SER A 212 -3.67 -20.36 2.14
CA SER A 212 -4.38 -21.63 2.30
C SER A 212 -5.62 -21.52 3.19
N LEU A 213 -5.60 -20.65 4.21
CA LEU A 213 -6.72 -20.41 5.13
C LEU A 213 -7.89 -19.69 4.48
N LEU A 214 -7.69 -19.05 3.32
CA LEU A 214 -8.72 -18.26 2.65
C LEU A 214 -9.82 -19.11 2.01
N GLY A 215 -9.53 -20.40 1.75
CA GLY A 215 -10.45 -21.36 1.13
C GLY A 215 -10.70 -21.18 -0.37
N GLU A 216 -10.26 -20.06 -0.95
CA GLU A 216 -10.38 -19.71 -2.35
C GLU A 216 -9.11 -19.00 -2.83
N LYS A 217 -8.85 -19.04 -4.15
CA LYS A 217 -7.72 -18.27 -4.70
C LYS A 217 -7.92 -16.78 -4.49
N ALA A 218 -6.89 -16.06 -4.06
CA ALA A 218 -6.98 -14.64 -3.78
C ALA A 218 -6.39 -13.76 -4.89
N PHE A 219 -6.90 -12.54 -5.02
CA PHE A 219 -6.17 -11.46 -5.68
C PHE A 219 -5.34 -10.72 -4.64
N LEU A 220 -4.04 -10.54 -4.94
CA LEU A 220 -3.11 -9.85 -4.06
C LEU A 220 -2.93 -8.43 -4.59
N ILE A 221 -3.30 -7.43 -3.80
CA ILE A 221 -3.17 -6.01 -4.13
C ILE A 221 -2.07 -5.42 -3.26
N SER A 222 -1.07 -4.79 -3.88
CA SER A 222 0.08 -4.24 -3.17
C SER A 222 0.36 -2.80 -3.59
N HIS A 223 1.08 -2.06 -2.75
CA HIS A 223 1.58 -0.73 -3.08
C HIS A 223 3.08 -0.64 -2.78
N SER A 224 3.87 -0.02 -3.66
CA SER A 224 5.28 0.32 -3.39
C SER A 224 6.10 -0.87 -2.87
N LEU A 225 6.82 -0.73 -1.75
CA LEU A 225 7.59 -1.83 -1.11
C LEU A 225 6.76 -3.09 -0.84
N GLY A 226 5.44 -2.96 -0.69
CA GLY A 226 4.52 -4.08 -0.50
C GLY A 226 4.46 -5.03 -1.69
N SER A 227 4.90 -4.61 -2.89
CA SER A 227 4.91 -5.42 -4.11
C SER A 227 5.85 -6.62 -4.05
N ARG A 228 6.80 -6.64 -3.11
CA ARG A 228 7.65 -7.80 -2.84
C ARG A 228 6.82 -8.99 -2.37
N ASN A 229 5.79 -8.75 -1.55
CA ASN A 229 4.99 -9.82 -0.97
C ASN A 229 4.31 -10.70 -2.03
N PRO A 230 3.49 -10.16 -2.95
CA PRO A 230 2.83 -11.00 -3.94
C PRO A 230 3.81 -11.66 -4.93
N LEU A 231 4.99 -11.08 -5.21
CA LEU A 231 6.02 -11.72 -6.03
C LEU A 231 6.58 -12.98 -5.37
N LEU A 232 6.91 -12.90 -4.08
CA LEU A 232 7.40 -14.04 -3.29
C LEU A 232 6.33 -15.13 -3.19
N LEU A 233 5.08 -14.76 -2.90
CA LEU A 233 3.98 -15.74 -2.82
C LEU A 233 3.66 -16.36 -4.17
N SER A 234 3.81 -15.61 -5.28
CA SER A 234 3.69 -16.16 -6.63
C SER A 234 4.82 -17.15 -6.96
N ASN A 235 5.98 -17.02 -6.33
CA ASN A 235 7.03 -18.02 -6.43
C ASN A 235 6.73 -19.27 -5.59
N ASP A 236 6.27 -19.07 -4.36
CA ASP A 236 6.25 -20.13 -3.34
C ASP A 236 4.98 -20.96 -3.35
N CYS A 237 3.84 -20.36 -3.65
CA CYS A 237 2.54 -21.03 -3.67
C CYS A 237 1.55 -20.38 -4.67
N PRO A 238 1.91 -20.33 -5.96
CA PRO A 238 1.09 -19.73 -7.02
C PRO A 238 -0.30 -20.36 -7.16
N GLU A 239 -0.49 -21.59 -6.69
CA GLU A 239 -1.77 -22.30 -6.73
C GLU A 239 -2.89 -21.59 -5.97
N TYR A 240 -2.57 -20.79 -4.94
CA TYR A 240 -3.55 -20.04 -4.16
C TYR A 240 -3.83 -18.63 -4.69
N ILE A 241 -3.21 -18.24 -5.81
CA ILE A 241 -3.27 -16.86 -6.30
C ILE A 241 -4.03 -16.79 -7.62
N ALA A 242 -5.05 -15.94 -7.68
CA ALA A 242 -5.84 -15.65 -8.88
C ALA A 242 -5.20 -14.53 -9.72
N GLY A 243 -4.47 -13.61 -9.08
CA GLY A 243 -3.71 -12.56 -9.75
C GLY A 243 -2.96 -11.66 -8.75
N SER A 244 -1.90 -11.02 -9.22
CA SER A 244 -1.11 -10.03 -8.49
C SER A 244 -1.29 -8.65 -9.14
N ILE A 245 -1.70 -7.67 -8.34
CA ILE A 245 -2.00 -6.30 -8.75
C ILE A 245 -1.09 -5.38 -7.93
N ASN A 246 -0.19 -4.69 -8.60
CA ASN A 246 0.85 -3.91 -7.95
C ASN A 246 0.67 -2.45 -8.33
N LEU A 247 0.39 -1.61 -7.33
CA LEU A 247 0.30 -0.17 -7.46
C LEU A 247 1.71 0.37 -7.27
N GLU A 248 2.37 0.71 -8.38
CA GLU A 248 3.71 1.29 -8.38
C GLU A 248 4.75 0.43 -7.64
N ALA A 249 5.10 -0.70 -8.24
CA ALA A 249 5.95 -1.72 -7.61
C ALA A 249 7.37 -1.21 -7.34
N ALA A 250 7.87 -1.42 -6.11
CA ALA A 250 9.26 -1.07 -5.74
C ALA A 250 10.27 -2.20 -6.02
N THR A 251 9.91 -3.18 -6.85
CA THR A 251 10.70 -4.35 -7.19
C THR A 251 11.46 -4.13 -8.49
N SER A 252 12.17 -3.01 -8.62
CA SER A 252 13.02 -2.74 -9.76
C SER A 252 14.08 -3.85 -9.91
N PRO A 253 14.34 -4.33 -11.13
CA PRO A 253 15.25 -5.45 -11.35
C PRO A 253 16.70 -5.05 -11.07
N PHE A 254 17.40 -5.77 -10.19
CA PHE A 254 18.83 -5.62 -9.85
C PHE A 254 19.29 -4.24 -9.34
N TRP A 255 18.41 -3.25 -9.29
CA TRP A 255 18.77 -1.85 -9.11
C TRP A 255 17.76 -1.10 -8.24
N SER A 256 18.23 -0.07 -7.56
CA SER A 256 17.43 0.90 -6.82
C SER A 256 17.85 2.30 -7.27
N TYR A 257 16.92 3.05 -7.85
CA TYR A 257 17.18 4.40 -8.35
C TYR A 257 17.33 5.39 -7.20
N ALA A 258 18.31 6.29 -7.33
CA ALA A 258 18.49 7.42 -6.42
C ALA A 258 17.65 8.63 -6.87
N GLU A 259 17.63 9.67 -6.04
CA GLU A 259 17.22 11.01 -6.48
C GLU A 259 18.19 11.51 -7.57
N GLY A 260 17.66 12.06 -8.67
CA GLY A 260 18.46 12.36 -9.86
C GLY A 260 18.87 11.08 -10.59
N LEU A 261 19.88 11.12 -11.48
CA LEU A 261 20.33 9.96 -12.27
C LEU A 261 21.14 8.94 -11.44
N GLY A 262 21.26 7.72 -11.93
CA GLY A 262 21.97 6.62 -11.27
C GLY A 262 21.21 5.97 -10.12
N GLY A 263 21.95 5.31 -9.23
CA GLY A 263 21.38 4.49 -8.16
C GLY A 263 22.40 3.53 -7.58
N TYR A 264 21.91 2.44 -7.01
CA TYR A 264 22.75 1.40 -6.41
C TYR A 264 22.15 0.01 -6.65
N ALA A 265 23.00 -1.02 -6.56
CA ALA A 265 22.56 -2.41 -6.69
C ALA A 265 21.52 -2.74 -5.62
N GLY A 266 20.42 -3.38 -6.04
CA GLY A 266 19.33 -3.83 -5.18
C GLY A 266 18.73 -5.12 -5.72
N SER A 267 17.86 -5.80 -4.98
CA SER A 267 17.16 -7.00 -5.48
C SER A 267 18.09 -8.03 -6.16
N PRO A 268 19.09 -8.58 -5.44
CA PRO A 268 20.12 -9.45 -6.03
C PRO A 268 19.58 -10.68 -6.79
N TRP A 269 18.33 -11.07 -6.55
CA TRP A 269 17.65 -12.17 -7.24
C TRP A 269 16.76 -11.70 -8.41
N GLY A 270 17.08 -10.56 -9.01
CA GLY A 270 16.26 -9.90 -10.02
C GLY A 270 15.26 -8.98 -9.35
N LEU A 271 14.15 -9.51 -8.84
CA LEU A 271 13.05 -8.70 -8.27
C LEU A 271 12.95 -8.76 -6.74
N THR A 272 13.76 -9.61 -6.10
CA THR A 272 13.67 -9.95 -4.67
C THR A 272 15.04 -9.96 -3.98
N ASN A 273 15.05 -9.94 -2.65
CA ASN A 273 16.27 -10.04 -1.84
C ASN A 273 16.60 -11.49 -1.47
N THR A 274 15.61 -12.38 -1.54
CA THR A 274 15.73 -13.82 -1.29
C THR A 274 15.57 -14.65 -2.57
N PRO A 275 16.09 -15.89 -2.62
CA PRO A 275 16.03 -16.74 -3.80
C PRO A 275 14.63 -16.96 -4.35
N VAL A 276 14.48 -16.90 -5.68
CA VAL A 276 13.27 -17.33 -6.40
C VAL A 276 13.62 -18.42 -7.40
N THR A 277 12.60 -19.15 -7.86
CA THR A 277 12.77 -20.30 -8.74
C THR A 277 13.08 -19.82 -10.15
N TYR A 278 14.33 -19.99 -10.57
CA TYR A 278 14.78 -19.78 -11.94
C TYR A 278 14.81 -21.08 -12.75
N ASN A 279 14.71 -20.96 -14.07
CA ASN A 279 15.02 -22.02 -15.02
C ASN A 279 15.87 -21.45 -16.17
N PRO A 280 17.12 -21.90 -16.37
CA PRO A 280 17.87 -22.88 -15.55
C PRO A 280 18.05 -22.46 -14.08
N PRO A 281 18.20 -23.41 -13.13
CA PRO A 281 18.24 -23.12 -11.69
C PRO A 281 19.45 -22.29 -11.28
N VAL A 282 19.24 -21.29 -10.42
CA VAL A 282 20.26 -20.39 -9.85
C VAL A 282 20.48 -20.76 -8.39
N SER A 283 21.73 -20.95 -7.99
CA SER A 283 22.11 -21.25 -6.60
C SER A 283 22.68 -20.04 -5.86
N ASP A 284 23.31 -19.12 -6.59
CA ASP A 284 23.89 -17.88 -6.06
C ASP A 284 23.46 -16.70 -6.94
N PRO A 285 23.10 -15.52 -6.36
CA PRO A 285 22.65 -14.38 -7.15
C PRO A 285 23.73 -13.85 -8.11
N SER A 286 25.02 -14.11 -7.88
CA SER A 286 26.09 -13.73 -8.81
C SER A 286 26.05 -14.45 -10.15
N GLU A 287 25.29 -15.56 -10.26
CA GLU A 287 25.05 -16.23 -11.55
C GLU A 287 24.05 -15.48 -12.44
N LEU A 288 23.37 -14.45 -11.90
CA LEU A 288 22.46 -13.57 -12.63
C LEU A 288 23.22 -12.33 -13.09
N GLU A 289 23.94 -12.46 -14.20
CA GLU A 289 24.57 -11.32 -14.85
C GLU A 289 23.50 -10.34 -15.36
N SER A 290 23.72 -9.05 -15.13
CA SER A 290 22.82 -7.99 -15.57
C SER A 290 23.56 -6.89 -16.32
N GLU A 291 22.86 -6.24 -17.24
CA GLU A 291 23.37 -5.13 -18.05
C GLU A 291 22.40 -3.95 -18.05
N SER A 292 22.96 -2.75 -18.19
CA SER A 292 22.18 -1.51 -18.35
C SER A 292 21.65 -1.40 -19.77
N VAL A 293 20.34 -1.29 -19.92
CA VAL A 293 19.61 -1.21 -21.19
C VAL A 293 18.87 0.13 -21.28
N GLY A 294 19.06 0.83 -22.40
CA GLY A 294 18.43 2.13 -22.66
C GLY A 294 19.27 3.33 -22.21
N GLU A 295 18.84 4.53 -22.62
CA GLU A 295 19.46 5.80 -22.23
C GLU A 295 18.80 6.33 -20.95
N GLU A 296 19.61 6.70 -19.95
CA GLU A 296 19.10 7.22 -18.68
C GLU A 296 18.85 8.73 -18.75
N THR A 297 17.61 9.12 -18.51
CA THR A 297 17.19 10.52 -18.35
C THR A 297 16.27 10.64 -17.13
N LEU A 298 16.05 11.86 -16.63
CA LEU A 298 15.08 12.07 -15.54
C LEU A 298 13.64 11.73 -15.95
N ALA A 299 13.32 11.80 -17.24
CA ALA A 299 11.99 11.44 -17.75
C ALA A 299 11.82 9.92 -17.92
N HIS A 300 12.91 9.19 -18.13
CA HIS A 300 12.91 7.78 -18.50
C HIS A 300 14.25 7.17 -18.10
N ARG A 301 14.24 6.29 -17.09
CA ARG A 301 15.45 5.64 -16.57
C ARG A 301 15.84 4.47 -17.45
N ASN A 302 17.14 4.20 -17.54
CA ASN A 302 17.64 2.93 -18.08
C ASN A 302 17.20 1.78 -17.17
N CYS A 303 17.14 0.55 -17.71
CA CYS A 303 16.83 -0.65 -16.94
C CYS A 303 18.06 -1.51 -16.71
N TYR A 304 18.06 -2.30 -15.64
CA TYR A 304 19.04 -3.35 -15.42
C TYR A 304 18.36 -4.70 -15.67
N LEU A 305 18.67 -5.33 -16.81
CA LEU A 305 18.04 -6.56 -17.27
C LEU A 305 19.06 -7.71 -17.27
N GLN A 306 18.59 -8.97 -17.38
CA GLN A 306 19.50 -10.12 -17.47
C GLN A 306 20.28 -10.06 -18.79
N VAL A 307 21.56 -10.45 -18.76
CA VAL A 307 22.29 -10.73 -20.00
C VAL A 307 21.67 -11.96 -20.69
N GLU A 308 21.52 -11.92 -22.01
CA GLU A 308 20.97 -13.05 -22.77
C GLU A 308 21.97 -14.21 -22.91
N PRO A 309 21.54 -15.49 -22.83
CA PRO A 309 20.15 -15.93 -22.72
C PRO A 309 19.58 -15.79 -21.31
N ALA A 310 18.48 -15.05 -21.18
CA ALA A 310 17.87 -14.75 -19.89
C ALA A 310 17.17 -15.97 -19.28
N ARG A 311 17.41 -16.19 -17.98
CA ARG A 311 16.76 -17.24 -17.20
C ARG A 311 15.29 -16.89 -16.98
N LYS A 312 14.44 -17.92 -16.90
CA LYS A 312 12.99 -17.79 -16.77
C LYS A 312 12.53 -17.94 -15.34
N LEU A 313 11.38 -17.36 -14.99
CA LEU A 313 10.76 -17.43 -13.67
C LEU A 313 9.49 -18.29 -13.67
N PRO A 314 9.60 -19.63 -13.81
CA PRO A 314 8.46 -20.49 -14.09
C PRO A 314 7.36 -20.51 -13.02
N GLN A 315 7.65 -20.19 -11.76
CA GLN A 315 6.64 -20.12 -10.71
C GLN A 315 5.88 -18.80 -10.73
N ILE A 316 6.61 -17.68 -10.70
CA ILE A 316 6.03 -16.32 -10.77
C ILE A 316 5.15 -16.16 -12.02
N ASN A 317 5.60 -16.71 -13.16
CA ASN A 317 4.88 -16.61 -14.43
C ASN A 317 3.54 -17.38 -14.47
N LYS A 318 3.23 -18.22 -13.48
CA LYS A 318 1.91 -18.88 -13.36
C LYS A 318 0.82 -17.91 -12.91
N VAL A 319 1.18 -16.81 -12.27
CA VAL A 319 0.24 -15.84 -11.71
C VAL A 319 0.06 -14.66 -12.68
N PRO A 320 -1.18 -14.29 -13.06
CA PRO A 320 -1.43 -13.06 -13.80
C PRO A 320 -0.89 -11.85 -13.05
N TYR A 321 -0.06 -11.03 -13.71
CA TYR A 321 0.57 -9.86 -13.12
C TYR A 321 0.05 -8.58 -13.75
N LEU A 322 -0.34 -7.62 -12.92
CA LEU A 322 -0.72 -6.26 -13.31
C LEU A 322 0.13 -5.24 -12.54
N LEU A 323 0.69 -4.29 -13.27
CA LEU A 323 1.27 -3.05 -12.73
C LEU A 323 0.36 -1.87 -13.07
N LEU A 324 0.12 -1.00 -12.10
CA LEU A 324 -0.56 0.29 -12.27
C LEU A 324 0.41 1.43 -11.91
N THR A 325 0.47 2.45 -12.76
CA THR A 325 1.36 3.61 -12.56
C THR A 325 0.64 4.93 -12.85
N GLY A 326 0.74 5.90 -11.94
CA GLY A 326 0.29 7.27 -12.13
C GLY A 326 1.25 8.07 -13.02
N GLU A 327 0.73 8.95 -13.88
CA GLU A 327 1.57 9.70 -14.82
C GLU A 327 2.47 10.72 -14.15
N ALA A 328 2.12 11.18 -12.95
CA ALA A 328 2.87 12.17 -12.20
C ALA A 328 3.75 11.55 -11.11
N SER A 329 3.68 10.23 -10.91
CA SER A 329 4.55 9.52 -9.97
C SER A 329 5.95 9.34 -10.52
N VAL A 330 6.95 9.35 -9.64
CA VAL A 330 8.35 9.02 -9.99
C VAL A 330 8.46 7.63 -10.62
N HIS A 331 7.56 6.71 -10.28
CA HIS A 331 7.49 5.37 -10.84
C HIS A 331 7.29 5.34 -12.35
N ILE A 332 6.65 6.35 -12.95
CA ILE A 332 6.49 6.40 -14.42
C ILE A 332 7.83 6.39 -15.16
N THR A 333 8.89 6.86 -14.49
CA THR A 333 10.23 6.95 -15.06
C THR A 333 10.91 5.59 -15.19
N TYR A 334 10.55 4.59 -14.36
CA TYR A 334 11.27 3.30 -14.30
C TYR A 334 10.39 2.03 -14.21
N ASP A 335 9.07 2.13 -14.03
CA ASP A 335 8.18 0.96 -13.89
C ASP A 335 8.20 0.04 -15.12
N HIS A 336 8.54 0.59 -16.30
CA HIS A 336 8.75 -0.20 -17.52
C HIS A 336 9.84 -1.27 -17.34
N CYS A 337 10.84 -1.06 -16.49
CA CYS A 337 11.89 -2.03 -16.22
C CYS A 337 11.37 -3.31 -15.56
N VAL A 338 10.38 -3.20 -14.66
CA VAL A 338 9.73 -4.38 -14.07
C VAL A 338 8.99 -5.17 -15.13
N ILE A 339 8.27 -4.47 -16.02
CA ILE A 339 7.52 -5.07 -17.12
C ILE A 339 8.46 -5.79 -18.10
N ASP A 340 9.56 -5.15 -18.47
CA ASP A 340 10.49 -5.70 -19.44
C ASP A 340 11.29 -6.87 -18.87
N PHE A 341 11.71 -6.80 -17.61
CA PHE A 341 12.32 -7.94 -16.92
C PHE A 341 11.36 -9.13 -16.82
N LEU A 342 10.10 -8.93 -16.44
CA LEU A 342 9.12 -10.01 -16.35
C LEU A 342 8.83 -10.64 -17.72
N LYS A 343 8.75 -9.85 -18.80
CA LYS A 343 8.67 -10.39 -20.17
C LYS A 343 9.92 -11.18 -20.54
N GLN A 344 11.10 -10.64 -20.25
CA GLN A 344 12.39 -11.30 -20.49
C GLN A 344 12.46 -12.66 -19.76
N ALA A 345 11.97 -12.71 -18.52
CA ALA A 345 11.86 -13.91 -17.70
C ALA A 345 10.74 -14.87 -18.13
N GLY A 346 10.06 -14.63 -19.26
CA GLY A 346 9.06 -15.52 -19.87
C GLY A 346 7.62 -15.28 -19.41
N GLY A 347 7.38 -14.21 -18.65
CA GLY A 347 6.06 -13.82 -18.17
C GLY A 347 5.25 -13.03 -19.20
N LYS A 348 3.99 -12.75 -18.85
CA LYS A 348 3.08 -11.91 -19.65
C LYS A 348 2.45 -10.81 -18.77
N PRO A 349 3.26 -9.91 -18.21
CA PRO A 349 2.76 -8.84 -17.35
C PRO A 349 1.89 -7.87 -18.15
N GLU A 350 0.82 -7.39 -17.53
CA GLU A 350 0.03 -6.26 -18.01
C GLU A 350 0.48 -4.97 -17.30
N TRP A 351 0.50 -3.87 -18.03
CA TRP A 351 0.80 -2.55 -17.49
C TRP A 351 -0.31 -1.58 -17.84
N ILE A 352 -0.90 -0.97 -16.81
CA ILE A 352 -1.86 0.12 -16.93
C ILE A 352 -1.16 1.40 -16.51
N LYS A 353 -0.91 2.27 -17.49
CA LYS A 353 -0.59 3.67 -17.21
C LYS A 353 -1.91 4.43 -17.12
N LEU A 354 -2.19 5.01 -15.95
CA LEU A 354 -3.51 5.59 -15.68
C LEU A 354 -3.93 6.65 -16.73
N ALA A 355 -2.99 7.46 -17.21
CA ALA A 355 -3.27 8.51 -18.19
C ALA A 355 -3.72 7.97 -19.56
N GLU A 356 -3.26 6.79 -19.98
CA GLU A 356 -3.71 6.12 -21.21
C GLU A 356 -5.18 5.66 -21.09
N TRP A 357 -5.69 5.55 -19.86
CA TRP A 357 -7.09 5.23 -19.54
C TRP A 357 -7.91 6.48 -19.20
N GLY A 358 -7.38 7.68 -19.44
CA GLY A 358 -8.07 8.95 -19.15
C GLY A 358 -8.09 9.33 -17.66
N ILE A 359 -7.40 8.59 -16.79
CA ILE A 359 -7.27 8.90 -15.36
C ILE A 359 -5.95 9.66 -15.17
N LYS A 360 -6.04 10.96 -14.92
CA LYS A 360 -4.90 11.88 -15.02
C LYS A 360 -4.52 12.56 -13.71
N GLY A 361 -3.23 12.92 -13.62
CA GLY A 361 -2.62 13.70 -12.55
C GLY A 361 -2.34 12.95 -11.26
N ASN A 362 -2.36 11.62 -11.30
CA ASN A 362 -2.08 10.77 -10.16
C ASN A 362 -0.58 10.64 -9.89
N GLY A 363 -0.22 10.75 -8.61
CA GLY A 363 1.10 10.50 -8.06
C GLY A 363 1.17 9.14 -7.37
N HIS A 364 2.06 9.01 -6.38
CA HIS A 364 2.43 7.71 -5.82
C HIS A 364 1.34 7.06 -4.97
N PHE A 365 0.58 7.86 -4.21
CA PHE A 365 -0.47 7.38 -3.32
C PHE A 365 -1.83 7.39 -4.02
N LEU A 366 -1.89 6.84 -5.23
CA LEU A 366 -3.07 6.79 -6.10
C LEU A 366 -4.33 6.19 -5.43
N HIS A 367 -4.19 5.33 -4.40
CA HIS A 367 -5.31 4.80 -3.61
C HIS A 367 -5.84 5.76 -2.54
N VAL A 368 -5.11 6.82 -2.23
CA VAL A 368 -5.46 7.88 -1.27
C VAL A 368 -5.94 9.15 -1.98
N GLU A 369 -5.47 9.39 -3.19
CA GLU A 369 -5.76 10.60 -3.99
C GLU A 369 -7.26 10.83 -4.29
N LYS A 370 -7.62 12.04 -4.73
CA LYS A 370 -9.01 12.53 -4.90
C LYS A 370 -9.86 11.60 -5.75
N ASN A 371 -9.29 11.05 -6.82
CA ASN A 371 -9.94 10.15 -7.77
C ASN A 371 -9.71 8.66 -7.46
N ASN A 372 -9.31 8.29 -6.23
CA ASN A 372 -9.00 6.91 -5.85
C ASN A 372 -10.11 5.89 -6.19
N MET A 373 -11.39 6.29 -6.16
CA MET A 373 -12.52 5.42 -6.51
C MET A 373 -12.57 5.08 -8.01
N GLN A 374 -12.10 5.97 -8.90
CA GLN A 374 -11.98 5.68 -10.33
C GLN A 374 -10.94 4.59 -10.56
N ILE A 375 -9.81 4.68 -9.86
CA ILE A 375 -8.73 3.71 -9.96
C ILE A 375 -9.14 2.36 -9.33
N ALA A 376 -9.80 2.37 -8.19
CA ALA A 376 -10.36 1.16 -7.58
C ALA A 376 -11.34 0.45 -8.54
N GLY A 377 -12.13 1.20 -9.31
CA GLY A 377 -12.99 0.66 -10.36
C GLY A 377 -12.25 0.04 -11.53
N LEU A 378 -11.10 0.60 -11.92
CA LEU A 378 -10.24 0.02 -12.95
C LEU A 378 -9.61 -1.30 -12.48
N VAL A 379 -9.14 -1.34 -11.23
CA VAL A 379 -8.63 -2.56 -10.58
C VAL A 379 -9.71 -3.63 -10.49
N ASP A 380 -10.92 -3.26 -10.05
CA ASP A 380 -12.07 -4.17 -9.99
C ASP A 380 -12.42 -4.73 -11.37
N ALA A 381 -12.45 -3.89 -12.41
CA ALA A 381 -12.71 -4.34 -13.78
C ALA A 381 -11.69 -5.37 -14.26
N TRP A 382 -10.41 -5.21 -13.90
CA TRP A 382 -9.38 -6.19 -14.20
C TRP A 382 -9.59 -7.50 -13.43
N ILE A 383 -9.90 -7.42 -12.13
CA ILE A 383 -10.23 -8.59 -11.29
C ILE A 383 -11.38 -9.39 -11.93
N GLN A 384 -12.49 -8.73 -12.25
CA GLN A 384 -13.65 -9.35 -12.87
C GLN A 384 -13.28 -10.05 -14.18
N LYS A 385 -12.54 -9.37 -15.07
CA LYS A 385 -12.06 -9.94 -16.34
C LYS A 385 -11.24 -11.22 -16.14
N LYS A 386 -10.36 -11.25 -15.13
CA LYS A 386 -9.54 -12.45 -14.83
C LYS A 386 -10.36 -13.58 -14.23
N SER A 387 -11.32 -13.27 -13.36
CA SER A 387 -12.24 -14.27 -12.80
C SER A 387 -13.10 -14.93 -13.88
N PHE A 388 -13.58 -14.18 -14.89
CA PHE A 388 -14.34 -14.75 -16.01
C PHE A 388 -13.52 -15.62 -16.96
N ASN A 389 -12.25 -15.28 -17.21
CA ASN A 389 -11.42 -16.08 -18.09
C ASN A 389 -11.02 -17.43 -17.44
N GLY A 390 -10.91 -17.47 -16.10
CA GLY A 390 -10.62 -18.70 -15.36
C GLY A 390 -11.75 -19.73 -15.36
N THR A 391 -13.00 -19.33 -15.61
CA THR A 391 -14.16 -20.26 -15.65
C THR A 391 -14.38 -20.92 -17.00
N LYS A 392 -13.77 -20.42 -18.09
CA LYS A 392 -13.86 -21.03 -19.43
C LYS A 392 -12.82 -22.13 -19.67
N SER A 393 -11.93 -22.37 -18.71
CA SER A 393 -10.83 -23.34 -18.81
C SER A 393 -10.99 -24.55 -17.87
N ALA A 394 -12.16 -24.72 -17.25
CA ALA A 394 -12.48 -25.79 -16.31
C ALA A 394 -13.46 -26.81 -16.92
#